data_AF-A0A4Y9QIT1-F1
#
_entry.id   AF-A0A4Y9QIT1-F1
#
_cell.length_a   1.000
_cell.length_b   1.000
_cell.length_c   1.000
_cell.angle_alpha   90.00
_cell.angle_beta   90.00
_cell.angle_gamma   90.00
#
_symmetry.space_group_name_H-M   'P 1'
#
loop_
_entity.id
_entity.type
_entity.pdbx_description
1 polymer ?
#
loop_
_entity_poly.entity_id
_entity_poly.type
_entity_poly.pdbx_seq_one_letter_code
_entity_poly.pdbx_strand_id
1 'polypeptide(L)'
;MPASTHLTIQQLFDDTREALQLGWFAGFTGGERRISGDATSSADQVGHLNLIHPGRIQVFGHQELNYYQRLKSGSRSHVIGELIAGGPPALIIAQGLETPPDILAICDEQNIPLFSTPLPAAQVIDFLRVYLSKKLAQRVTMHGVFMDVLGVGVLIT
;
A
#
# COMPACT_ATOMS: atom_id res chain seq x y z
N MET A 1 16.06 14.39 18.31
CA MET A 1 15.65 14.42 16.88
C MET A 1 14.61 13.33 16.68
N PRO A 2 13.51 13.57 15.93
CA PRO A 2 12.54 12.52 15.65
C PRO A 2 13.23 11.41 14.86
N ALA A 3 13.03 10.15 15.26
CA ALA A 3 13.53 9.01 14.51
C ALA A 3 12.72 8.86 13.22
N SER A 4 13.38 8.86 12.06
CA SER A 4 12.72 8.56 10.79
C SER A 4 12.41 7.07 10.73
N THR A 5 11.13 6.71 10.85
CA THR A 5 10.69 5.32 10.70
C THR A 5 10.64 4.98 9.21
N HIS A 6 11.50 4.06 8.78
CA HIS A 6 11.46 3.49 7.44
C HIS A 6 10.65 2.18 7.47
N LEU A 7 9.76 2.01 6.50
CA LEU A 7 8.93 0.81 6.34
C LEU A 7 9.15 0.23 4.94
N THR A 8 9.54 -1.05 4.89
CA THR A 8 9.69 -1.78 3.62
C THR A 8 8.43 -2.55 3.25
N ILE A 9 8.31 -2.94 1.99
CA ILE A 9 7.21 -3.79 1.53
C ILE A 9 7.26 -5.17 2.19
N GLN A 10 8.46 -5.73 2.40
CA GLN A 10 8.62 -6.99 3.13
C GLN A 10 8.01 -6.92 4.53
N GLN A 11 8.32 -5.86 5.28
CA GLN A 11 7.75 -5.66 6.62
C GLN A 11 6.24 -5.46 6.60
N LEU A 12 5.72 -4.70 5.62
CA LEU A 12 4.28 -4.55 5.45
C LEU A 12 3.63 -5.91 5.18
N PHE A 13 4.20 -6.72 4.30
CA PHE A 13 3.68 -8.06 4.00
C PHE A 13 3.68 -8.92 5.25
N ASP A 14 4.81 -9.04 5.95
CA ASP A 14 4.93 -9.89 7.13
C ASP A 14 3.97 -9.48 8.26
N ASP A 15 3.82 -8.17 8.50
CA ASP A 15 2.93 -7.64 9.54
C ASP A 15 1.44 -7.80 9.21
N THR A 16 1.08 -7.83 7.92
CA THR A 16 -0.33 -7.72 7.49
C THR A 16 -0.88 -8.95 6.79
N ARG A 17 -0.03 -9.91 6.40
CA ARG A 17 -0.43 -11.10 5.61
C ARG A 17 -1.56 -11.91 6.22
N GLU A 18 -1.59 -12.08 7.55
CA GLU A 18 -2.58 -12.92 8.22
C GLU A 18 -3.92 -12.18 8.30
N ALA A 19 -3.89 -10.92 8.72
CA ALA A 19 -5.09 -10.09 8.84
C ALA A 19 -5.75 -9.79 7.49
N LEU A 20 -4.93 -9.62 6.44
CA LEU A 20 -5.40 -9.30 5.10
C LEU A 20 -5.46 -10.51 4.16
N GLN A 21 -5.05 -11.69 4.61
CA GLN A 21 -4.94 -12.89 3.77
C GLN A 21 -4.17 -12.63 2.47
N LEU A 22 -3.02 -11.95 2.59
CA LEU A 22 -2.21 -11.58 1.43
C LEU A 22 -1.41 -12.78 0.92
N GLY A 23 -1.49 -13.02 -0.39
CA GLY A 23 -0.50 -13.80 -1.12
C GLY A 23 0.39 -12.88 -1.97
N TRP A 24 1.63 -13.30 -2.20
CA TRP A 24 2.60 -12.60 -3.06
C TRP A 24 2.73 -13.35 -4.38
N PHE A 25 2.49 -12.67 -5.50
CA PHE A 25 2.31 -13.32 -6.82
C PHE A 25 3.34 -12.89 -7.88
N ALA A 26 3.95 -11.72 -7.77
CA ALA A 26 5.02 -11.26 -8.66
C ALA A 26 5.93 -10.23 -7.98
N GLY A 27 7.11 -9.98 -8.56
CA GLY A 27 8.04 -8.96 -8.08
C GLY A 27 8.61 -9.29 -6.69
N PHE A 28 8.90 -10.57 -6.44
CA PHE A 28 9.38 -11.11 -5.15
C PHE A 28 10.67 -10.47 -4.65
N THR A 29 11.51 -9.99 -5.56
CA THR A 29 12.75 -9.26 -5.29
C THR A 29 12.52 -7.83 -4.80
N GLY A 30 11.30 -7.30 -4.94
CA GLY A 30 10.92 -5.94 -4.59
C GLY A 30 10.65 -5.68 -3.11
N GLY A 31 10.92 -6.65 -2.22
CA GLY A 31 10.61 -6.53 -0.78
C GLY A 31 11.27 -5.35 -0.08
N GLU A 32 12.47 -4.95 -0.51
CA GLU A 32 13.22 -3.81 0.05
C GLU A 32 12.73 -2.45 -0.42
N ARG A 33 11.75 -2.40 -1.33
CA ARG A 33 11.12 -1.14 -1.74
C ARG A 33 10.54 -0.44 -0.52
N ARG A 34 10.79 0.85 -0.43
CA ARG A 34 10.36 1.67 0.70
C ARG A 34 9.02 2.31 0.41
N ILE A 35 8.17 2.35 1.42
CA ILE A 35 6.96 3.16 1.40
C ILE A 35 7.39 4.56 1.82
N SER A 36 7.69 5.39 0.83
CA SER A 36 8.18 6.76 1.03
C SER A 36 7.61 7.63 -0.09
N GLY A 37 6.30 7.80 -0.11
CA GLY A 37 5.65 8.68 -1.08
C GLY A 37 5.60 10.12 -0.59
N ASP A 38 5.61 11.05 -1.55
CA ASP A 38 5.30 12.49 -1.50
C ASP A 38 3.92 12.84 -0.89
N ALA A 39 3.28 11.91 -0.19
CA ALA A 39 1.96 12.11 0.35
C ALA A 39 2.03 13.02 1.58
N THR A 40 1.13 14.00 1.60
CA THR A 40 0.96 14.95 2.71
C THR A 40 0.64 14.27 4.04
N SER A 41 0.09 13.06 4.00
CA SER A 41 -0.21 12.21 5.16
C SER A 41 0.23 10.75 4.94
N SER A 42 0.67 10.10 6.00
CA SER A 42 1.02 8.67 6.02
C SER A 42 -0.13 7.75 5.56
N ALA A 43 -1.38 8.17 5.75
CA ALA A 43 -2.56 7.42 5.32
C ALA A 43 -2.77 7.42 3.79
N ASP A 44 -2.25 8.44 3.11
CA ASP A 44 -2.45 8.62 1.66
C ASP A 44 -1.50 7.76 0.81
N GLN A 45 -0.65 6.98 1.48
CA GLN A 45 0.30 6.01 0.90
C GLN A 45 -0.38 4.74 0.37
N VAL A 46 -1.71 4.62 0.47
CA VAL A 46 -2.50 3.53 -0.09
C VAL A 46 -3.85 4.03 -0.62
N GLY A 47 -4.30 3.46 -1.73
CA GLY A 47 -5.65 3.70 -2.23
C GLY A 47 -5.96 2.97 -3.51
N HIS A 48 -7.17 3.18 -4.03
CA HIS A 48 -7.57 2.69 -5.35
C HIS A 48 -6.65 3.21 -6.45
N LEU A 49 -6.62 2.54 -7.61
CA LEU A 49 -5.89 2.99 -8.81
C LEU A 49 -6.10 4.50 -9.04
N ASN A 50 -5.01 5.26 -8.96
CA ASN A 50 -5.03 6.70 -9.22
C ASN A 50 -3.73 7.16 -9.87
N LEU A 51 -3.81 7.60 -11.12
CA LEU A 51 -2.67 8.08 -11.90
C LEU A 51 -2.18 9.48 -11.48
N ILE A 52 -2.96 10.24 -10.68
CA ILE A 52 -2.54 11.52 -10.11
C ILE A 52 -1.55 11.30 -8.95
N HIS A 53 -1.69 10.19 -8.23
CA HIS A 53 -0.82 9.81 -7.11
C HIS A 53 -0.23 8.41 -7.37
N PRO A 54 0.66 8.25 -8.36
CA PRO A 54 1.09 6.93 -8.78
C PRO A 54 2.10 6.29 -7.80
N GLY A 55 2.83 7.08 -7.02
CA GLY A 55 3.86 6.62 -6.06
C GLY A 55 3.34 6.02 -4.74
N ARG A 56 2.05 5.69 -4.64
CA ARG A 56 1.45 5.04 -3.46
C ARG A 56 1.14 3.57 -3.74
N ILE A 57 0.84 2.79 -2.71
CA ILE A 57 0.33 1.42 -2.89
C ILE A 57 -1.03 1.49 -3.60
N GLN A 58 -1.12 0.83 -4.75
CA GLN A 58 -2.34 0.86 -5.59
C GLN A 58 -3.15 -0.42 -5.38
N VAL A 59 -4.42 -0.26 -5.04
CA VAL A 59 -5.35 -1.36 -4.83
C VAL A 59 -6.33 -1.43 -5.99
N PHE A 60 -6.44 -2.59 -6.62
CA PHE A 60 -7.37 -2.90 -7.69
C PHE A 60 -8.51 -3.73 -7.12
N GLY A 61 -9.72 -3.16 -7.09
CA GLY A 61 -10.95 -3.92 -6.92
C GLY A 61 -11.64 -4.13 -8.26
N HIS A 62 -12.91 -4.50 -8.17
CA HIS A 62 -13.75 -4.82 -9.33
C HIS A 62 -13.90 -3.62 -10.29
N GLN A 63 -14.02 -2.40 -9.76
CA GLN A 63 -14.19 -1.21 -10.59
C GLN A 63 -12.94 -0.88 -11.38
N GLU A 64 -11.77 -0.88 -10.72
CA GLU A 64 -10.48 -0.59 -11.35
C GLU A 64 -10.13 -1.64 -12.40
N LEU A 65 -10.37 -2.92 -12.09
CA LEU A 65 -10.09 -4.02 -13.01
C LEU A 65 -11.03 -4.01 -14.22
N ASN A 66 -12.33 -3.76 -14.01
CA ASN A 66 -13.29 -3.63 -15.11
C ASN A 66 -12.96 -2.44 -16.01
N TYR A 67 -12.59 -1.30 -15.42
CA TYR A 67 -12.12 -0.14 -16.18
C TYR A 67 -10.90 -0.52 -17.03
N TYR A 68 -9.90 -1.14 -16.41
CA TYR A 68 -8.67 -1.58 -17.06
C TYR A 68 -8.91 -2.56 -18.21
N GLN A 69 -9.80 -3.54 -18.01
CA GLN A 69 -10.14 -4.54 -19.02
C GLN A 69 -10.92 -3.96 -20.21
N ARG A 70 -11.73 -2.91 -19.99
CA ARG A 70 -12.47 -2.20 -21.07
C ARG A 70 -11.57 -1.35 -21.96
N LEU A 71 -10.34 -1.04 -21.55
CA LEU A 71 -9.40 -0.31 -22.37
C LEU A 71 -8.95 -1.14 -23.57
N LYS A 72 -8.84 -0.47 -24.73
CA LYS A 72 -8.17 -1.03 -25.92
C LYS A 72 -6.69 -1.27 -25.60
N SER A 73 -6.06 -2.23 -26.26
CA SER A 73 -4.66 -2.63 -26.01
C SER A 73 -3.68 -1.45 -25.93
N GLY A 74 -3.73 -0.50 -26.88
CA GLY A 74 -2.85 0.67 -26.86
C GLY A 74 -3.06 1.58 -25.64
N SER A 75 -4.31 1.84 -25.25
CA SER A 75 -4.64 2.62 -24.06
C SER A 75 -4.25 1.90 -22.77
N ARG A 76 -4.37 0.56 -22.75
CA ARG A 76 -3.99 -0.27 -21.62
C ARG A 76 -2.49 -0.22 -21.35
N SER A 77 -1.68 -0.36 -22.41
CA SER A 77 -0.23 -0.20 -22.31
C SER A 77 0.19 1.19 -21.84
N HIS A 78 -0.52 2.24 -22.27
CA HIS A 78 -0.26 3.59 -21.79
C HIS A 78 -0.59 3.74 -20.28
N VAL A 79 -1.74 3.24 -19.83
CA VAL A 79 -2.13 3.30 -18.40
C VAL A 79 -1.17 2.50 -17.52
N ILE A 80 -0.74 1.30 -17.93
CA ILE A 80 0.33 0.57 -17.23
C ILE A 80 1.62 1.40 -17.23
N GLY A 81 2.02 1.94 -18.38
CA GLY A 81 3.25 2.72 -18.51
C GLY A 81 3.30 3.88 -17.50
N GLU A 82 2.22 4.66 -17.42
CA GLU A 82 2.07 5.75 -16.45
C GLU A 82 2.09 5.25 -15.00
N LEU A 83 1.37 4.16 -14.72
CA LEU A 83 1.34 3.55 -13.40
C LEU A 83 2.75 3.16 -12.93
N ILE A 84 3.51 2.47 -13.79
CA ILE A 84 4.86 1.99 -13.49
C ILE A 84 5.85 3.16 -13.43
N ALA A 85 5.73 4.14 -14.34
CA ALA A 85 6.59 5.31 -14.38
C ALA A 85 6.51 6.13 -13.08
N GLY A 86 5.33 6.18 -12.46
CA GLY A 86 5.17 6.81 -11.15
C GLY A 86 5.72 6.00 -9.96
N GLY A 87 6.29 4.82 -10.21
CA GLY A 87 7.08 4.05 -9.25
C GLY A 87 6.33 3.58 -8.00
N PRO A 88 5.16 2.93 -8.13
CA PRO A 88 4.41 2.45 -6.98
C PRO A 88 5.28 1.50 -6.14
N PRO A 89 5.19 1.57 -4.80
CA PRO A 89 5.92 0.67 -3.93
C PRO A 89 5.38 -0.76 -4.02
N ALA A 90 4.06 -0.95 -4.22
CA ALA A 90 3.42 -2.25 -4.47
C ALA A 90 2.04 -2.09 -5.12
N LEU A 91 1.54 -3.17 -5.73
CA LEU A 91 0.16 -3.29 -6.22
C LEU A 91 -0.58 -4.41 -5.46
N ILE A 92 -1.89 -4.25 -5.26
CA ILE A 92 -2.74 -5.25 -4.61
C ILE A 92 -3.98 -5.53 -5.47
N ILE A 93 -4.21 -6.79 -5.83
CA ILE A 93 -5.46 -7.25 -6.43
C ILE A 93 -6.39 -7.75 -5.32
N ALA A 94 -7.49 -7.05 -5.11
CA ALA A 94 -8.45 -7.36 -4.06
C ALA A 94 -9.58 -8.27 -4.56
N GLN A 95 -10.45 -8.69 -3.66
CA GLN A 95 -11.69 -9.42 -3.94
C GLN A 95 -11.48 -10.77 -4.64
N GLY A 96 -10.29 -11.36 -4.51
CA GLY A 96 -9.95 -12.65 -5.12
C GLY A 96 -10.00 -12.63 -6.65
N LEU A 97 -9.87 -11.44 -7.25
CA LEU A 97 -9.90 -11.27 -8.70
C LEU A 97 -8.66 -11.88 -9.35
N GLU A 98 -8.84 -12.41 -10.55
CA GLU A 98 -7.73 -12.90 -11.36
C GLU A 98 -6.86 -11.72 -11.83
N THR A 99 -5.54 -11.85 -11.65
CA THR A 99 -4.60 -10.82 -12.09
C THR A 99 -4.43 -10.89 -13.61
N PRO A 100 -4.62 -9.78 -14.34
CA PRO A 100 -4.31 -9.71 -15.77
C PRO A 100 -2.85 -10.11 -16.05
N PRO A 101 -2.59 -10.95 -17.07
CA PRO A 101 -1.24 -11.42 -17.37
C PRO A 101 -0.23 -10.32 -17.65
N ASP A 102 -0.67 -9.20 -18.23
CA ASP A 102 0.14 -8.03 -18.53
C ASP A 102 0.57 -7.29 -17.25
N ILE A 103 -0.32 -7.15 -16.26
CA ILE A 103 0.01 -6.61 -14.93
C ILE A 103 0.99 -7.54 -14.21
N LEU A 104 0.76 -8.85 -14.27
CA LEU A 104 1.64 -9.83 -13.62
C LEU A 104 3.05 -9.76 -14.20
N ALA A 105 3.18 -9.79 -15.53
CA ALA A 105 4.46 -9.73 -16.23
C ALA A 105 5.22 -8.45 -15.92
N ILE A 106 4.57 -7.28 -16.01
CA ILE A 106 5.26 -6.00 -15.78
C ILE A 106 5.69 -5.83 -14.32
N CYS A 107 4.91 -6.36 -13.37
CA CYS A 107 5.30 -6.34 -11.95
C CYS A 107 6.56 -7.15 -11.71
N ASP A 108 6.67 -8.32 -12.34
CA ASP A 108 7.85 -9.16 -12.21
C ASP A 108 9.07 -8.52 -12.88
N GLU A 109 8.92 -8.03 -14.12
CA GLU A 109 9.98 -7.34 -14.88
C GLU A 109 10.53 -6.11 -14.14
N GLN A 110 9.65 -5.33 -13.52
CA GLN A 110 10.01 -4.08 -12.82
C GLN A 110 10.30 -4.28 -11.33
N ASN A 111 10.26 -5.53 -10.85
CA ASN A 111 10.42 -5.88 -9.44
C ASN A 111 9.47 -5.07 -8.54
N ILE A 112 8.23 -4.87 -8.99
CA ILE A 112 7.15 -4.25 -8.20
C ILE A 112 6.36 -5.37 -7.53
N PRO A 113 6.34 -5.44 -6.19
CA PRO A 113 5.57 -6.43 -5.47
C PRO A 113 4.09 -6.40 -5.84
N LEU A 114 3.58 -7.54 -6.24
CA LEU A 114 2.18 -7.76 -6.54
C LEU A 114 1.58 -8.71 -5.51
N PHE A 115 0.59 -8.21 -4.78
CA PHE A 115 -0.17 -8.99 -3.82
C PHE A 115 -1.57 -9.30 -4.33
N SER A 116 -2.16 -10.38 -3.82
CA SER A 116 -3.60 -10.64 -3.96
C SER A 116 -4.23 -10.97 -2.62
N THR A 117 -5.49 -10.60 -2.45
CA THR A 117 -6.30 -10.87 -1.26
C THR A 117 -7.75 -11.14 -1.66
N PRO A 118 -8.44 -12.07 -0.97
CA PRO A 118 -9.87 -12.29 -1.15
C PRO A 118 -10.73 -11.15 -0.57
N LEU A 119 -10.15 -10.24 0.24
CA LEU A 119 -10.90 -9.20 0.94
C LEU A 119 -11.32 -8.05 0.01
N PRO A 120 -12.42 -7.32 0.31
CA PRO A 120 -12.81 -6.11 -0.41
C PRO A 120 -11.74 -5.02 -0.45
N ALA A 121 -11.57 -4.36 -1.59
CA ALA A 121 -10.59 -3.28 -1.77
C ALA A 121 -10.70 -2.18 -0.71
N ALA A 122 -11.93 -1.72 -0.41
CA ALA A 122 -12.17 -0.70 0.62
C ALA A 122 -11.67 -1.16 2.01
N GLN A 123 -11.92 -2.42 2.38
CA GLN A 123 -11.48 -2.97 3.66
C GLN A 123 -9.94 -3.03 3.73
N VAL A 124 -9.29 -3.46 2.64
CA VAL A 124 -7.83 -3.50 2.53
C VAL A 124 -7.24 -2.09 2.69
N ILE A 125 -7.81 -1.11 1.98
CA ILE A 125 -7.37 0.29 2.04
C ILE A 125 -7.54 0.85 3.45
N ASP A 126 -8.70 0.67 4.08
CA ASP A 126 -8.95 1.22 5.42
C ASP A 126 -8.04 0.59 6.48
N PHE A 127 -7.81 -0.73 6.40
CA PHE A 127 -6.86 -1.41 7.26
C PHE A 127 -5.43 -0.87 7.06
N LEU A 128 -4.97 -0.80 5.80
CA LEU A 128 -3.62 -0.33 5.49
C LEU A 128 -3.44 1.15 5.85
N ARG A 129 -4.46 2.00 5.70
CA ARG A 129 -4.42 3.40 6.15
C ARG A 129 -4.10 3.50 7.63
N VAL A 130 -4.78 2.72 8.47
CA VAL A 130 -4.54 2.71 9.93
C VAL A 130 -3.16 2.15 10.25
N TYR A 131 -2.77 1.05 9.60
CA TYR A 131 -1.45 0.44 9.77
C TYR A 131 -0.31 1.42 9.41
N LEU A 132 -0.37 2.01 8.21
CA LEU A 132 0.62 2.97 7.70
C LEU A 132 0.68 4.22 8.56
N SER A 133 -0.48 4.75 8.99
CA SER A 133 -0.54 5.89 9.91
C SER A 133 0.20 5.62 11.21
N LYS A 134 0.01 4.43 11.82
CA LYS A 134 0.70 4.05 13.07
C LYS A 134 2.20 3.79 12.88
N LYS A 135 2.57 3.12 11.78
CA LYS A 135 3.97 2.73 11.53
C LYS A 135 4.82 3.92 11.11
N LEU A 136 4.30 4.80 10.27
CA LEU A 136 5.02 5.97 9.74
C LEU A 136 4.81 7.23 10.60
N ALA A 137 4.08 7.16 11.70
CA ALA A 137 3.92 8.29 12.62
C ALA A 137 5.28 8.76 13.15
N GLN A 138 5.47 10.08 13.20
CA GLN A 138 6.61 10.68 13.88
C GLN A 138 6.58 10.34 15.36
N ARG A 139 7.74 9.97 15.90
CA ARG A 139 7.89 9.63 17.32
C ARG A 139 8.81 10.63 18.00
N VAL A 140 8.39 11.03 19.20
CA VAL A 140 9.18 11.85 20.11
C VAL A 140 9.21 11.16 21.47
N THR A 141 10.30 11.34 22.19
CA THR A 141 10.44 10.86 23.57
C THR A 141 10.37 12.06 24.50
N MET A 142 9.51 11.99 25.51
CA MET A 142 9.34 13.04 26.51
C MET A 142 9.50 12.44 27.91
N HIS A 143 10.02 13.21 28.85
CA HIS A 143 10.01 12.85 30.26
C HIS A 143 8.66 13.24 30.87
N GLY A 144 8.08 12.35 31.67
CA GLY A 144 6.78 12.56 32.30
C GLY A 144 6.17 11.24 32.77
N VAL A 145 5.01 11.34 33.42
CA VAL A 145 4.21 10.17 33.84
C VAL A 145 2.94 10.15 33.00
N PHE A 146 2.74 9.06 32.26
CA PHE A 146 1.51 8.84 31.49
C PHE A 146 0.57 7.92 32.26
N MET A 147 -0.65 8.37 32.53
CA MET A 147 -1.65 7.66 33.33
C MET A 147 -3.04 7.71 32.70
N ASP A 148 -3.84 6.66 32.91
CA ASP A 148 -5.27 6.64 32.56
C ASP A 148 -6.11 7.01 33.78
N VAL A 149 -6.93 8.06 33.67
CA VAL A 149 -7.85 8.52 34.71
C VAL A 149 -9.25 8.53 34.13
N LEU A 150 -10.08 7.57 34.55
CA LEU A 150 -11.47 7.43 34.12
C LEU A 150 -11.64 7.33 32.58
N GLY A 151 -10.69 6.67 31.89
CA GLY A 151 -10.70 6.51 30.43
C GLY A 151 -10.07 7.68 29.67
N VAL A 152 -9.49 8.64 30.38
CA VAL A 152 -8.78 9.79 29.80
C VAL A 152 -7.29 9.61 30.01
N GLY A 153 -6.52 9.59 28.91
CA GLY A 153 -5.06 9.59 28.96
C GLY A 153 -4.52 10.95 29.39
N VAL A 154 -3.82 11.00 30.52
CA VAL A 154 -3.21 12.20 31.09
C VAL A 154 -1.70 12.06 31.09
N LEU A 155 -0.99 13.04 30.53
CA LEU A 155 0.47 13.16 30.62
C LEU A 155 0.83 14.24 31.66
N ILE A 156 1.52 13.84 32.72
CA ILE A 156 2.07 14.75 33.73
C ILE A 156 3.52 15.05 33.35
N THR A 157 3.81 16.32 33.12
CA THR A 157 5.14 16.83 32.69
C THR A 157 5.85 17.56 33.81
#